data_AF-A0A962KIA0-F1
#
_entry.id   AF-A0A962KIA0-F1
#
_cell.length_a   1.000
_cell.length_b   1.000
_cell.length_c   1.000
_cell.angle_alpha   90.00
_cell.angle_beta   90.00
_cell.angle_gamma   90.00
#
_symmetry.space_group_name_H-M   'P 1'
#
loop_
_entity.id
_entity.type
_entity.pdbx_description
1 polymer ?
#
loop_
_entity_poly.entity_id
_entity_poly.type
_entity_poly.pdbx_seq_one_letter_code
_entity_poly.pdbx_strand_id
1 'polypeptide(L)'
;MARVLAHWGPDDFAYLYASTLTGKVHLTQDEHTDFAPNVFLAHRRLAVTDLSTAGRQPMSNEAGDIFVVFNGAIHNYIELRAELKTAGHVFRTRTDTEIRLRVYEEWGMDLLKSVLSRQRKVGFTAPLAQPAAIEFSQ
;
A
#
# COMPACT_ATOMS: atom_id res chain seq x y z
N MET A 1 -13.40 -13.73 -7.72
CA MET A 1 -13.11 -13.97 -6.28
C MET A 1 -13.53 -12.78 -5.40
N ALA A 2 -13.11 -11.54 -5.71
CA ALA A 2 -13.45 -10.38 -4.86
C ALA A 2 -14.96 -10.14 -4.72
N ARG A 3 -15.78 -10.42 -5.74
CA ARG A 3 -17.25 -10.27 -5.68
C ARG A 3 -17.93 -10.95 -4.50
N VAL A 4 -17.44 -12.11 -4.03
CA VAL A 4 -18.03 -12.83 -2.88
C VAL A 4 -17.87 -12.03 -1.57
N LEU A 5 -16.85 -11.18 -1.50
CA LEU A 5 -16.56 -10.32 -0.35
C LEU A 5 -17.27 -8.96 -0.41
N ALA A 6 -18.21 -8.76 -1.33
CA ALA A 6 -18.85 -7.46 -1.55
C ALA A 6 -19.49 -6.86 -0.29
N HIS A 7 -20.05 -7.71 0.57
CA HIS A 7 -20.66 -7.30 1.83
C HIS A 7 -19.65 -6.76 2.87
N TRP A 8 -18.36 -7.07 2.75
CA TRP A 8 -17.30 -6.56 3.64
C TRP A 8 -16.62 -5.28 3.12
N GLY A 9 -16.90 -4.87 1.89
CA GLY A 9 -16.27 -3.72 1.26
C GLY A 9 -17.06 -3.27 0.04
N PRO A 10 -18.23 -2.62 0.25
CA PRO A 10 -19.14 -2.27 -0.84
C PRO A 10 -18.64 -1.10 -1.68
N ASP A 11 -17.77 -0.25 -1.15
CA ASP A 11 -17.50 1.09 -1.71
C ASP A 11 -16.58 1.07 -2.93
N ASP A 12 -15.57 0.20 -2.94
CA ASP A 12 -14.66 0.09 -4.09
C ASP A 12 -13.99 -1.28 -4.19
N PHE A 13 -13.49 -1.62 -5.38
CA PHE A 13 -12.76 -2.86 -5.62
C PHE A 13 -11.85 -2.74 -6.84
N ALA A 14 -10.78 -3.53 -6.87
CA ALA A 14 -9.98 -3.74 -8.08
C ALA A 14 -9.20 -5.05 -8.04
N TYR A 15 -8.64 -5.39 -9.20
CA TYR A 15 -7.83 -6.55 -9.48
C TYR A 15 -6.49 -6.11 -10.08
N LEU A 16 -5.41 -6.73 -9.65
CA LEU A 16 -4.11 -6.68 -10.30
C LEU A 16 -3.77 -8.06 -10.82
N TYR A 17 -3.54 -8.11 -12.13
CA TYR A 17 -3.06 -9.27 -12.84
C TYR A 17 -1.62 -9.02 -13.25
N ALA A 18 -0.74 -9.97 -12.94
CA ALA A 18 0.65 -9.87 -13.36
C ALA A 18 1.17 -11.21 -13.91
N SER A 19 2.10 -11.11 -14.84
CA SER A 19 2.81 -12.25 -15.42
C SER A 19 4.29 -12.08 -15.19
N THR A 20 4.87 -12.87 -14.29
CA THR A 20 6.32 -12.86 -14.03
C THR A 20 7.13 -13.37 -15.22
N LEU A 21 6.48 -14.06 -16.16
CA LEU A 21 7.09 -14.55 -17.39
C LEU A 21 7.25 -13.45 -18.45
N THR A 22 6.30 -12.50 -18.51
CA THR A 22 6.27 -11.46 -19.54
C THR A 22 6.52 -10.04 -19.00
N GLY A 23 6.55 -9.88 -17.68
CA GLY A 23 6.62 -8.57 -17.02
C GLY A 23 5.33 -7.74 -17.13
N LYS A 24 4.28 -8.25 -17.77
CA LYS A 24 3.01 -7.54 -17.92
C LYS A 24 2.31 -7.40 -16.56
N VAL A 25 1.84 -6.20 -16.27
CA VAL A 25 1.00 -5.87 -15.11
C VAL A 25 -0.23 -5.12 -15.60
N HIS A 26 -1.41 -5.50 -15.11
CA HIS A 26 -2.68 -4.90 -15.47
C HIS A 26 -3.55 -4.71 -14.22
N LEU A 27 -3.74 -3.44 -13.84
CA LEU A 27 -4.63 -3.03 -12.75
C LEU A 27 -5.97 -2.62 -13.36
N THR A 28 -7.05 -3.31 -13.00
CA THR A 28 -8.38 -3.12 -13.60
C THR A 28 -9.50 -3.45 -12.60
N GLN A 29 -10.73 -3.06 -12.93
CA GLN A 29 -11.94 -3.56 -12.27
C GLN A 29 -12.59 -4.72 -13.04
N ASP A 30 -12.04 -5.08 -14.20
CA ASP A 30 -12.48 -6.22 -14.99
C ASP A 30 -12.00 -7.55 -14.39
N GLU A 31 -12.86 -8.57 -14.45
CA GLU A 31 -12.54 -9.90 -13.90
C GLU A 31 -11.65 -10.74 -14.83
N HIS A 32 -11.27 -10.18 -15.98
CA HIS A 32 -10.56 -10.87 -17.05
C HIS A 32 -9.42 -10.01 -17.62
N THR A 33 -8.47 -10.68 -18.26
CA THR A 33 -7.29 -10.09 -18.90
C THR A 33 -7.08 -10.74 -20.26
N ASP A 34 -6.44 -10.04 -21.18
CA ASP A 34 -6.07 -10.51 -22.52
C ASP A 34 -4.80 -11.38 -22.54
N PHE A 35 -4.11 -11.51 -21.41
CA PHE A 35 -2.94 -12.37 -21.24
C PHE A 35 -3.18 -13.45 -20.18
N ALA A 36 -2.22 -14.37 -20.05
CA ALA A 36 -2.20 -15.40 -19.02
C ALA A 36 -1.37 -14.92 -17.80
N PRO A 37 -2.01 -14.32 -16.78
CA PRO A 37 -1.36 -13.98 -15.52
C PRO A 37 -1.04 -15.23 -14.69
N ASN A 38 0.03 -15.14 -13.91
CA ASN A 38 0.40 -16.15 -12.91
C ASN A 38 0.51 -15.56 -11.49
N VAL A 39 0.27 -14.25 -11.34
CA VAL A 39 0.16 -13.55 -10.06
C VAL A 39 -1.13 -12.73 -10.06
N PHE A 40 -1.87 -12.79 -8.95
CA PHE A 40 -3.18 -12.17 -8.80
C PHE A 40 -3.29 -11.50 -7.43
N LEU A 41 -3.66 -10.23 -7.41
CA LEU A 41 -4.07 -9.52 -6.20
C LEU A 41 -5.45 -8.92 -6.42
N ALA A 42 -6.26 -8.88 -5.37
CA ALA A 42 -7.57 -8.27 -5.42
C ALA A 42 -7.91 -7.65 -4.06
N HIS A 43 -8.68 -6.57 -4.07
CA HIS A 43 -9.12 -5.94 -2.83
C HIS A 43 -10.55 -5.43 -2.94
N ARG A 44 -11.26 -5.46 -1.82
CA ARG A 44 -12.54 -4.77 -1.62
C ARG A 44 -12.42 -3.83 -0.45
N ARG A 45 -12.89 -2.62 -0.65
CA ARG A 45 -12.66 -1.50 0.26
C ARG A 45 -13.97 -1.06 0.90
N LEU A 46 -13.94 -0.95 2.23
CA LEU A 46 -14.85 -0.10 2.98
C LEU A 46 -14.11 1.22 3.23
N ALA A 47 -14.59 2.31 2.66
CA ALA A 47 -13.94 3.61 2.72
C ALA A 47 -14.39 4.35 3.98
N VAL A 48 -13.45 4.58 4.91
CA VAL A 48 -13.75 5.27 6.18
C VAL A 48 -13.06 6.64 6.27
N THR A 49 -11.73 6.68 6.15
CA THR A 49 -10.96 7.92 6.31
C THR A 49 -10.91 8.78 5.05
N ASP A 50 -10.84 8.15 3.88
CA ASP A 50 -10.79 8.81 2.58
C ASP A 50 -11.84 8.17 1.67
N LEU A 51 -12.92 8.89 1.38
CA LEU A 51 -14.04 8.37 0.58
C LEU A 51 -13.77 8.41 -0.93
N SER A 52 -12.63 8.95 -1.36
CA SER A 52 -12.30 9.04 -2.78
C SER A 52 -11.92 7.68 -3.37
N THR A 53 -12.12 7.55 -4.68
CA THR A 53 -11.65 6.41 -5.48
C THR A 53 -10.12 6.40 -5.64
N ALA A 54 -9.42 7.48 -5.29
CA ALA A 54 -7.96 7.52 -5.31
C ALA A 54 -7.35 6.55 -4.28
N GLY A 55 -8.09 6.21 -3.22
CA GLY A 55 -7.72 5.20 -2.23
C GLY A 55 -7.93 3.74 -2.64
N ARG A 56 -8.27 3.49 -3.91
CA ARG A 56 -8.49 2.15 -4.46
C ARG A 56 -7.25 1.28 -4.32
N GLN A 57 -7.50 -0.01 -4.06
CA GLN A 57 -6.45 -1.03 -3.98
C GLN A 57 -6.75 -2.18 -4.94
N PRO A 58 -5.73 -2.87 -5.51
CA PRO A 58 -4.30 -2.68 -5.28
C PRO A 58 -3.78 -1.28 -5.68
N MET A 59 -2.97 -0.67 -4.82
CA MET A 59 -2.46 0.69 -5.01
C MET A 59 -1.01 0.62 -5.48
N SER A 60 -0.66 1.37 -6.53
CA SER A 60 0.71 1.49 -7.02
C SER A 60 1.38 2.76 -6.50
N ASN A 61 2.71 2.78 -6.53
CA ASN A 61 3.47 4.03 -6.46
C ASN A 61 3.42 4.78 -7.81
N GLU A 62 4.11 5.93 -7.88
CA GLU A 62 4.19 6.77 -9.09
C GLU A 62 4.85 6.04 -10.24
N ALA A 63 5.88 5.25 -9.96
CA ALA A 63 6.62 4.50 -10.97
C ALA A 63 5.83 3.29 -11.50
N GLY A 64 4.84 2.81 -10.73
CA GLY A 64 4.03 1.65 -11.11
C GLY A 64 4.77 0.32 -11.00
N ASP A 65 5.86 0.27 -10.23
CA ASP A 65 6.69 -0.93 -10.02
C ASP A 65 6.48 -1.56 -8.63
N ILE A 66 5.91 -0.81 -7.68
CA ILE A 66 5.55 -1.29 -6.34
C ILE A 66 4.03 -1.23 -6.17
N PHE A 67 3.44 -2.33 -5.71
CA PHE A 67 2.01 -2.44 -5.45
C PHE A 67 1.73 -2.91 -4.04
N VAL A 68 0.70 -2.34 -3.41
CA VAL A 68 0.26 -2.71 -2.06
C VAL A 68 -1.21 -3.09 -2.04
N VAL A 69 -1.49 -4.16 -1.28
CA VAL A 69 -2.83 -4.51 -0.80
C VAL A 69 -2.77 -4.63 0.72
N PHE A 70 -3.71 -4.03 1.40
CA PHE A 70 -3.77 -4.00 2.85
C PHE A 70 -5.21 -3.85 3.34
N ASN A 71 -5.57 -4.69 4.32
CA ASN A 71 -6.80 -4.60 5.07
C ASN A 71 -6.48 -4.24 6.54
N GLY A 72 -7.06 -3.13 7.02
CA GLY A 72 -6.89 -2.62 8.38
C GLY A 72 -6.68 -1.11 8.40
N ALA A 73 -6.15 -0.61 9.51
CA ALA A 73 -5.79 0.80 9.70
C ALA A 73 -4.40 0.94 10.33
N ILE A 74 -3.67 2.01 9.99
CA ILE A 74 -2.49 2.46 10.75
C ILE A 74 -2.90 3.59 11.70
N HIS A 75 -2.53 3.46 12.97
CA HIS A 75 -2.97 4.41 14.01
C HIS A 75 -2.07 5.65 14.09
N ASN A 76 -0.76 5.50 13.88
CA ASN A 76 0.22 6.59 13.88
C ASN A 76 0.42 7.21 12.48
N TYR A 77 -0.63 7.26 11.68
CA TYR A 77 -0.56 7.69 10.27
C TYR A 77 -0.26 9.20 10.15
N ILE A 78 -0.61 10.00 11.15
CA ILE A 78 -0.37 11.46 11.17
C ILE A 78 1.13 11.73 11.29
N GLU A 79 1.77 11.10 12.27
CA GLU A 79 3.19 11.23 12.56
C GLU A 79 4.02 10.70 11.40
N LEU A 80 3.71 9.49 10.91
CA LEU A 80 4.39 8.90 9.75
C LEU A 80 4.28 9.78 8.51
N ARG A 81 3.10 10.36 8.25
CA ARG A 81 2.92 11.27 7.13
C ARG A 81 3.79 12.51 7.27
N ALA A 82 3.96 13.06 8.47
CA ALA A 82 4.80 14.22 8.71
C ALA A 82 6.29 13.90 8.50
N GLU A 83 6.76 12.76 9.01
CA GLU A 83 8.12 12.27 8.79
C GLU A 83 8.41 12.07 7.30
N LEU A 84 7.52 11.37 6.58
CA LEU A 84 7.68 11.11 5.15
C LEU A 84 7.64 12.38 4.30
N LYS A 85 6.79 13.35 4.64
CA LYS A 85 6.80 14.67 3.98
C LYS A 85 8.13 15.39 4.17
N THR A 86 8.74 15.26 5.34
CA THR A 86 10.06 15.84 5.63
C THR A 86 11.16 15.17 4.81
N ALA A 87 11.02 13.87 4.53
CA ALA A 87 11.86 13.12 3.60
C ALA A 87 11.57 13.40 2.11
N GLY A 88 10.60 14.27 1.79
CA GLY A 88 10.31 14.70 0.42
C GLY A 88 9.17 13.96 -0.28
N HIS A 89 8.47 13.05 0.41
CA HIS A 89 7.36 12.30 -0.17
C HIS A 89 6.13 13.18 -0.40
N VAL A 90 5.50 13.00 -1.57
CA VAL A 90 4.22 13.61 -1.93
C VAL A 90 3.11 12.58 -1.80
N PHE A 91 1.96 13.01 -1.29
CA PHE A 91 0.80 12.14 -1.08
C PHE A 91 -0.37 12.55 -2.00
N ARG A 92 -0.93 11.57 -2.71
CA ARG A 92 -2.07 11.70 -3.63
C ARG A 92 -3.41 11.48 -2.93
N THR A 93 -3.41 10.72 -1.85
CA THR A 93 -4.59 10.33 -1.07
C THR A 93 -4.42 10.75 0.38
N ARG A 94 -5.48 10.57 1.17
CA ARG A 94 -5.44 10.63 2.64
C ARG A 94 -5.51 9.24 3.27
N THR A 95 -5.31 8.19 2.48
CA THR A 95 -5.34 6.82 2.97
C THR A 95 -4.07 6.48 3.75
N ASP A 96 -4.24 5.61 4.72
CA ASP A 96 -3.17 4.93 5.43
C ASP A 96 -2.41 3.92 4.54
N THR A 97 -3.09 3.38 3.52
CA THR A 97 -2.51 2.49 2.51
C THR A 97 -1.36 3.17 1.78
N GLU A 98 -1.54 4.43 1.37
CA GLU A 98 -0.46 5.18 0.72
C GLU A 98 0.70 5.44 1.69
N ILE A 99 0.43 5.66 2.97
CA ILE A 99 1.49 5.80 3.98
C ILE A 99 2.34 4.52 4.06
N ARG A 100 1.73 3.33 4.01
CA ARG A 100 2.48 2.06 3.98
C ARG A 100 3.40 1.95 2.77
N LEU A 101 2.87 2.35 1.62
CA LEU A 101 3.61 2.35 0.37
C LEU A 101 4.84 3.25 0.48
N ARG A 102 4.67 4.48 1.01
CA ARG A 102 5.78 5.41 1.23
C ARG A 102 6.79 4.93 2.27
N VAL A 103 6.33 4.36 3.38
CA VAL A 103 7.20 3.74 4.38
C VAL A 103 8.07 2.66 3.75
N TYR A 104 7.49 1.85 2.86
CA TYR A 104 8.22 0.82 2.14
C TYR A 104 9.24 1.42 1.16
N GLU A 105 8.87 2.46 0.41
CA GLU A 105 9.78 3.13 -0.53
C GLU A 105 10.97 3.79 0.17
N GLU A 106 10.72 4.44 1.30
CA GLU A 106 11.74 5.17 2.05
C GLU A 106 12.67 4.23 2.83
N TRP A 107 12.12 3.20 3.48
CA TRP A 107 12.85 2.42 4.48
C TRP A 107 12.82 0.90 4.31
N GLY A 108 12.18 0.40 3.25
CA GLY A 108 12.13 -1.02 2.92
C GLY A 108 11.34 -1.90 3.89
N MET A 109 11.44 -3.22 3.68
CA MET A 109 10.64 -4.22 4.42
C MET A 109 10.94 -4.28 5.91
N ASP A 110 12.19 -4.10 6.31
CA ASP A 110 12.57 -4.33 7.71
C ASP A 110 12.03 -3.23 8.62
N LEU A 111 12.05 -1.99 8.16
CA LEU A 111 11.42 -0.92 8.91
C LEU A 111 9.89 -0.97 8.80
N LEU A 112 9.33 -1.38 7.66
CA LEU A 112 7.88 -1.62 7.56
C LEU A 112 7.44 -2.64 8.63
N LYS A 113 8.15 -3.76 8.80
CA LYS A 113 7.86 -4.73 9.87
C LYS A 113 7.97 -4.09 11.25
N SER A 114 8.98 -3.25 11.49
CA SER A 114 9.14 -2.51 12.75
C SER A 114 7.94 -1.61 13.03
N VAL A 115 7.53 -0.78 12.07
CA VAL A 115 6.35 0.11 12.15
C VAL A 115 5.07 -0.67 12.44
N LEU A 116 4.88 -1.82 11.77
CA LEU A 116 3.71 -2.68 11.95
C LEU A 116 3.72 -3.40 13.29
N SER A 117 4.89 -3.85 13.75
CA SER A 117 5.00 -4.53 15.04
C SER A 117 4.64 -3.61 16.22
N ARG A 118 4.85 -2.29 16.05
CA ARG A 118 4.55 -1.23 17.02
C ARG A 118 3.06 -0.87 17.09
N GLN A 119 2.26 -1.19 16.07
CA GLN A 119 0.80 -0.94 16.08
C GLN A 119 0.04 -1.73 17.17
N ARG A 120 0.66 -2.75 17.78
CA ARG A 120 0.07 -3.55 18.87
C ARG A 120 0.18 -2.91 20.25
N LYS A 121 0.97 -1.85 20.42
CA LYS A 121 1.13 -1.13 21.68
C LYS A 121 0.46 0.23 21.59
N VAL A 122 -0.69 0.38 22.23
CA VAL A 122 -1.39 1.67 22.35
C VAL A 122 -0.46 2.69 23.01
N GLY A 123 -0.23 3.84 22.36
CA GLY A 123 0.43 5.00 22.98
C GLY A 123 1.94 5.20 22.72
N PHE A 124 2.53 4.62 21.68
CA PHE A 124 3.96 4.83 21.38
C PHE A 124 4.19 5.86 20.27
N THR A 125 4.68 7.06 20.65
CA THR A 125 4.96 8.21 19.77
C THR A 125 6.46 8.48 19.60
N ALA A 126 7.31 7.45 19.64
CA ALA A 126 8.74 7.65 19.40
C ALA A 126 9.02 7.72 17.88
N PRO A 127 9.80 8.73 17.42
CA PRO A 127 10.17 8.85 16.02
C PRO A 127 10.90 7.61 15.52
N LEU A 128 10.71 7.28 14.23
CA LEU A 128 11.49 6.21 13.62
C LEU A 128 12.96 6.66 13.58
N ALA A 129 13.83 5.91 14.27
CA ALA A 129 15.26 6.06 14.07
C ALA A 129 15.53 5.79 12.59
N GLN A 130 16.01 6.80 11.87
CA GLN A 130 16.44 6.65 10.48
C GLN A 130 17.40 5.46 10.42
N PRO A 131 17.16 4.44 9.57
CA PRO A 131 18.17 3.44 9.35
C PRO A 131 19.41 4.15 8.80
N ALA A 132 20.57 3.89 9.40
CA ALA A 132 21.85 4.29 8.82
C ALA A 132 21.86 3.86 7.36
N ALA A 133 22.22 4.79 6.47
CA ALA A 133 22.28 4.59 5.03
C ALA A 133 22.83 3.18 4.72
N ILE A 134 21.97 2.32 4.18
CA ILE A 134 22.41 1.05 3.62
C ILE A 134 23.20 1.45 2.37
N GLU A 135 24.51 1.57 2.50
CA GLU A 135 25.42 1.67 1.37
C GLU A 135 25.25 0.41 0.54
N PHE A 136 24.54 0.52 -0.58
CA PHE A 136 24.62 -0.46 -1.65
C PHE A 136 26.02 -0.34 -2.26
N SER A 137 26.93 -1.21 -1.84
CA SER A 137 28.18 -1.48 -2.56
C SER A 137 27.81 -1.83 -3.99
N GLN A 138 28.42 -1.10 -4.93
CA GLN A 138 28.45 -1.45 -6.35
C GLN A 138 29.08 -2.83 -6.58
#